data_AF-A0A351MB23-F1
#
_entry.id   AF-A0A351MB23-F1
#
_cell.length_a   1.000
_cell.length_b   1.000
_cell.length_c   1.000
_cell.angle_alpha   90.00
_cell.angle_beta   90.00
_cell.angle_gamma   90.00
#
_symmetry.space_group_name_H-M   'P 1'
#
loop_
_entity.id
_entity.type
_entity.pdbx_description
1 polymer ?
#
loop_
_entity_poly.entity_id
_entity_poly.type
_entity_poly.pdbx_seq_one_letter_code
_entity_poly.pdbx_strand_id
1 'polypeptide(L)' 'MLQTAFDFAGRGHTVRVVEDAICSRRLEDYQNALERLRAAGVSVVTSESIVFEWLRDASHPAFRELQGLLRR' A
#
# COMPACT_ATOMS: atom_id res chain seq x y z
N MET A 1 -3.55 -11.46 4.30
CA MET A 1 -3.27 -10.32 3.41
C MET A 1 -3.30 -10.75 1.94
N LEU A 2 -2.38 -11.60 1.46
CA LEU A 2 -2.29 -11.98 0.04
C LEU A 2 -3.62 -12.50 -0.56
N GLN A 3 -4.25 -13.49 0.09
CA GLN A 3 -5.51 -14.06 -0.40
C GLN A 3 -6.63 -13.01 -0.45
N THR A 4 -6.78 -12.22 0.61
CA THR A 4 -7.76 -11.12 0.65
C THR A 4 -7.57 -10.10 -0.47
N ALA A 5 -6.31 -9.76 -0.79
CA ALA A 5 -6.01 -8.85 -1.89
C ALA A 5 -6.40 -9.44 -3.25
N PHE A 6 -6.15 -10.73 -3.48
CA PHE A 6 -6.57 -11.43 -4.70
C PHE A 6 -8.09 -11.53 -4.80
N ASP A 7 -8.79 -11.84 -3.71
CA ASP A 7 -10.24 -11.91 -3.71
C ASP A 7 -10.88 -10.57 -4.07
N PHE A 8 -10.38 -9.46 -3.51
CA PHE A 8 -10.89 -8.13 -3.85
C PHE A 8 -10.53 -7.70 -5.28
N ALA A 9 -9.31 -7.99 -5.74
CA ALA A 9 -8.91 -7.72 -7.13
C ALA A 9 -9.77 -8.52 -8.12
N GLY A 10 -10.02 -9.80 -7.84
CA GLY A 10 -10.88 -10.67 -8.64
C GLY A 10 -12.34 -10.23 -8.68
N ARG A 11 -12.79 -9.47 -7.67
CA ARG A 11 -14.11 -8.80 -7.64
C ARG A 11 -14.13 -7.45 -8.37
N GLY A 12 -13.03 -7.04 -8.98
CA GLY A 12 -12.91 -5.78 -9.73
C GLY A 12 -12.64 -4.55 -8.87
N HIS A 13 -12.28 -4.71 -7.59
CA HIS A 13 -11.87 -3.58 -6.77
C HIS A 13 -10.43 -3.14 -7.11
N THR A 14 -10.19 -1.83 -7.04
CA THR A 14 -8.83 -1.29 -7.11
C THR A 14 -8.11 -1.53 -5.78
N VAL A 15 -7.30 -2.59 -5.73
CA VAL A 15 -6.55 -2.98 -4.53
C VAL A 15 -5.16 -2.36 -4.56
N ARG A 16 -4.75 -1.76 -3.43
CA ARG A 16 -3.38 -1.32 -3.17
C ARG A 16 -2.90 -1.92 -1.84
N VAL A 17 -1.70 -2.47 -1.80
CA VAL A 17 -1.08 -3.04 -0.60
C VAL A 17 0.04 -2.12 -0.14
N VAL A 18 -0.01 -1.70 1.13
CA VAL A 18 0.95 -0.80 1.76
C VAL A 18 2.06 -1.62 2.41
N GLU A 19 3.23 -1.73 1.78
CA GLU A 19 4.26 -2.71 2.13
C GLU A 19 4.86 -2.48 3.53
N ASP A 20 5.06 -1.23 3.92
CA ASP A 20 5.58 -0.84 5.24
C ASP A 20 4.51 -0.89 6.35
N ALA A 21 3.28 -1.31 6.03
CA ALA A 21 2.19 -1.54 6.98
C ALA A 21 1.78 -3.02 7.07
N ILE A 22 2.55 -3.93 6.48
CA ILE A 22 2.30 -5.38 6.55
C ILE A 22 3.58 -6.12 6.94
N CYS A 23 3.44 -7.35 7.43
CA CYS A 23 4.58 -8.16 7.83
C CYS A 23 4.33 -9.66 7.59
N SER A 24 5.41 -10.43 7.66
CA SER A 24 5.37 -11.89 7.73
C SER A 24 6.37 -12.36 8.78
N ARG A 25 6.22 -13.61 9.25
CA ARG A 25 7.16 -14.24 10.18
C ARG A 25 8.51 -14.56 9.54
N ARG A 26 8.54 -14.77 8.23
CA ARG A 26 9.75 -15.07 7.44
C ARG A 26 9.91 -14.04 6.34
N LEU A 27 11.13 -13.61 6.10
CA LEU A 27 11.44 -12.63 5.05
C LEU A 27 11.13 -13.21 3.67
N GLU A 28 11.45 -14.49 3.44
CA GLU A 28 11.15 -15.15 2.16
C GLU A 28 9.64 -15.14 1.85
N ASP A 29 8.80 -15.41 2.85
CA ASP A 29 7.34 -15.41 2.69
C ASP A 29 6.81 -13.99 2.39
N TYR A 30 7.37 -12.98 3.04
CA TYR A 30 7.03 -11.58 2.81
C TYR A 30 7.37 -11.17 1.38
N GLN A 31 8.59 -11.43 0.93
CA GLN A 31 9.06 -11.07 -0.41
C GLN A 31 8.25 -11.79 -1.50
N ASN A 32 8.05 -13.10 -1.35
CA ASN A 32 7.22 -13.90 -2.25
C ASN A 32 5.78 -13.35 -2.33
N ALA A 33 5.18 -12.95 -1.21
CA ALA A 33 3.84 -12.36 -1.23
C ALA A 33 3.79 -11.05 -2.02
N LEU A 34 4.79 -10.15 -1.86
CA LEU A 34 4.85 -8.90 -2.61
C LEU A 34 5.05 -9.12 -4.11
N GLU A 35 5.92 -10.04 -4.51
CA GLU A 35 6.13 -10.39 -5.92
C GLU A 35 4.85 -10.92 -6.56
N ARG A 36 4.14 -11.81 -5.86
CA ARG A 36 2.87 -12.36 -6.32
C ARG A 36 1.78 -11.30 -6.45
N LEU A 37 1.72 -10.32 -5.54
CA LEU A 37 0.79 -9.18 -5.66
C LEU A 37 1.08 -8.36 -6.92
N ARG A 38 2.36 -8.00 -7.13
CA ARG A 38 2.77 -7.22 -8.31
C ARG A 38 2.47 -7.97 -9.61
N ALA A 39 2.77 -9.27 -9.67
CA ALA A 39 2.48 -10.12 -10.83
C ALA A 39 0.98 -10.25 -11.12
N ALA A 40 0.13 -10.18 -10.10
CA ALA A 40 -1.32 -10.16 -10.23
C ALA A 40 -1.91 -8.78 -10.54
N GLY A 41 -1.07 -7.76 -10.77
CA GLY A 41 -1.50 -6.39 -11.06
C GLY A 41 -1.98 -5.61 -9.83
N VAL A 42 -1.79 -6.12 -8.62
CA VAL A 42 -2.07 -5.38 -7.38
C VAL A 42 -0.92 -4.42 -7.11
N SER A 43 -1.21 -3.13 -6.99
CA SER A 43 -0.19 -2.12 -6.70
C SER A 43 0.36 -2.31 -5.29
N VAL A 44 1.69 -2.37 -5.17
CA VAL A 44 2.39 -2.34 -3.89
C VAL A 44 2.99 -0.95 -3.72
N VAL A 45 2.63 -0.29 -2.63
CA VAL A 45 2.92 1.13 -2.32
C VAL A 45 3.47 1.27 -0.90
N THR A 46 3.94 2.45 -0.52
CA THR A 46 4.30 2.77 0.86
C THR A 46 3.23 3.63 1.51
N SER A 47 3.26 3.72 2.84
CA SER A 47 2.35 4.57 3.61
C SER A 47 2.46 6.03 3.20
N GLU A 48 3.68 6.50 2.92
CA GLU A 48 3.94 7.85 2.44
C GLU A 48 3.36 8.08 1.03
N SER A 49 3.63 7.15 0.10
CA SER A 49 3.20 7.35 -1.29
C SER A 49 1.68 7.32 -1.44
N ILE A 50 0.97 6.45 -0.72
CA ILE A 50 -0.50 6.38 -0.79
C ILE A 50 -1.17 7.62 -0.19
N VAL A 51 -0.64 8.15 0.91
CA VAL A 51 -1.19 9.35 1.55
C VAL A 51 -1.00 10.57 0.65
N PHE A 52 0.18 10.75 0.07
CA PHE A 52 0.40 11.86 -0.87
C PHE A 52 -0.37 11.69 -2.19
N GLU A 53 -0.52 10.47 -2.70
CA GLU A 53 -1.39 10.18 -3.85
C GLU A 53 -2.84 10.65 -3.58
N TRP A 54 -3.37 10.38 -2.38
CA TRP A 54 -4.72 10.81 -2.00
C TRP A 54 -4.86 12.31 -1.79
N LEU A 55 -3.83 12.96 -1.25
CA LEU A 55 -3.83 14.42 -1.04
C LEU A 55 -3.81 15.21 -2.34
N ARG A 56 -3.18 14.65 -3.39
CA ARG A 56 -3.03 15.22 -4.75
C ARG A 56 -2.20 16.51 -4.83
N ASP A 57 -2.33 17.40 -3.87
CA ASP A 57 -1.69 18.72 -3.85
C ASP A 57 -1.26 19.14 -2.44
N ALA A 58 -0.16 19.90 -2.35
CA ALA A 58 0.38 20.40 -1.08
C ALA A 58 -0.45 21.51 -0.42
N SER A 59 -1.36 22.13 -1.18
CA SER A 59 -2.35 23.10 -0.68
C SER A 59 -3.53 22.44 0.04
N HIS A 60 -3.64 21.10 0.01
CA HIS A 60 -4.71 20.39 0.70
C HIS A 60 -4.72 20.76 2.19
N PRO A 61 -5.89 21.10 2.81
CA PRO A 61 -5.95 21.57 4.19
C PRO A 61 -5.27 20.61 5.20
N ALA A 62 -5.39 19.30 4.97
CA ALA A 62 -4.78 18.26 5.80
C ALA A 62 -3.29 17.99 5.51
N PHE A 63 -2.67 18.64 4.51
CA PHE A 63 -1.31 18.32 4.08
C PHE A 63 -0.29 18.48 5.20
N ARG A 64 -0.32 19.61 5.93
CA ARG A 64 0.66 19.89 6.99
C ARG A 64 0.56 18.91 8.16
N GLU A 65 -0.66 18.52 8.51
CA GLU A 65 -0.93 17.55 9.57
C GLU A 65 -0.40 16.17 9.17
N LEU A 66 -0.81 15.66 8.02
CA LEU A 66 -0.42 14.33 7.54
C LEU A 66 1.08 14.25 7.23
N GLN A 67 1.67 15.31 6.67
CA GLN A 67 3.11 15.41 6.50
C GLN A 67 3.85 15.30 7.84
N GLY A 68 3.28 15.85 8.92
CA GLY A 68 3.85 15.74 10.27
C GLY A 68 3.86 14.29 10.77
N LEU A 69 2.82 13.52 10.50
CA LEU A 69 2.70 12.12 10.90
C LEU A 69 3.62 11.18 10.11
N LEU A 70 4.00 11.55 8.89
CA LEU A 70 4.83 10.73 8.00
C LEU A 70 6.34 10.99 8.15
N ARG A 71 6.76 12.05 8.86
CA ARG A 71 8.18 12.29 9.13
C ARG A 71 8.73 11.21 10.06
N ARG A 72 9.78 10.53 9.62
CA ARG A 72 10.60 9.62 10.43
C ARG A 72 11.81 10.35 10.99
#